data_AF-A0A959ARZ8-F1
#
_entry.id   AF-A0A959ARZ8-F1
#
_cell.length_a   1.000
_cell.length_b   1.000
_cell.length_c   1.000
_cell.angle_alpha   90.00
_cell.angle_beta   90.00
_cell.angle_gamma   90.00
#
_symmetry.space_group_name_H-M   'P 1'
#
loop_
_entity.id
_entity.type
_entity.pdbx_description
1 polymer ?
#
loop_
_entity_poly.entity_id
_entity_poly.type
_entity_poly.pdbx_seq_one_letter_code
_entity_poly.pdbx_strand_id
1 'polypeptide(L)' 'MSTLNLTNDPHRRYNILTGEWVLVSPHRTKRP' A
#
# COMPACT_ATOMS: atom_id res chain seq x y z
N MET A 1 4.00 20.05 -4.86
CA MET A 1 4.39 18.71 -4.38
C MET A 1 3.12 17.93 -4.10
N SER A 2 2.95 16.76 -4.71
CA SER A 2 1.81 15.88 -4.42
C SER A 2 2.00 15.24 -3.04
N THR A 3 0.98 15.33 -2.19
CA THR A 3 0.93 14.65 -0.90
C THR A 3 0.53 13.19 -1.13
N LEU A 4 1.24 12.24 -0.52
CA LEU A 4 0.88 10.83 -0.57
C LEU A 4 -0.38 10.60 0.26
N ASN A 5 -1.44 10.08 -0.36
CA ASN A 5 -2.65 9.69 0.33
C ASN A 5 -2.71 8.16 0.46
N LEU A 6 -2.36 7.64 1.63
CA LEU A 6 -2.29 6.20 1.91
C LEU A 6 -3.57 5.42 1.62
N THR A 7 -4.74 6.07 1.64
CA THR A 7 -6.03 5.39 1.37
C THR A 7 -6.31 5.25 -0.13
N ASN A 8 -5.71 6.09 -0.96
CA ASN A 8 -5.95 6.07 -2.41
C ASN A 8 -4.75 5.56 -3.19
N ASP A 9 -3.55 5.94 -2.77
CA ASP A 9 -2.31 5.70 -3.49
C ASP A 9 -1.68 4.35 -3.10
N PRO A 10 -1.19 3.57 -4.08
CA PRO A 10 -0.40 2.38 -3.81
C PRO A 10 0.87 2.73 -3.02
N HIS A 11 1.20 1.92 -2.00
CA HIS A 11 2.37 2.12 -1.15
C HIS A 11 2.90 0.80 -0.62
N ARG A 12 4.04 0.84 0.08
CA ARG A 12 4.64 -0.35 0.73
C ARG A 12 4.68 -0.17 2.24
N ARG A 13 4.45 -1.25 2.98
CA ARG A 13 4.58 -1.30 4.44
C ARG A 13 5.59 -2.38 4.83
N TYR A 14 6.47 -2.05 5.76
CA TYR A 14 7.42 -2.99 6.30
C TYR A 14 6.77 -3.82 7.42
N ASN A 15 6.94 -5.14 7.37
CA ASN A 15 6.55 -6.04 8.43
C ASN A 15 7.78 -6.32 9.32
N ILE A 16 7.79 -5.78 10.54
CA ILE A 16 8.89 -5.93 11.49
C ILE A 16 9.05 -7.36 12.03
N LEU A 17 8.01 -8.20 11.92
CA LEU A 17 8.05 -9.56 12.42
C LEU A 17 8.68 -10.52 11.42
N THR A 18 8.43 -10.32 10.12
CA THR A 18 8.98 -11.18 9.04
C THR A 18 10.17 -10.55 8.33
N GLY A 19 10.38 -9.24 8.49
CA GLY A 19 11.46 -8.50 7.81
C GLY A 19 11.16 -8.17 6.35
N GLU A 20 9.90 -8.28 5.93
CA GLU A 20 9.51 -8.18 4.53
C GLU A 20 8.75 -6.89 4.21
N TRP A 21 8.76 -6.50 2.94
CA TRP A 21 7.97 -5.39 2.43
C TRP A 21 6.71 -5.88 1.72
N VAL A 22 5.56 -5.41 2.17
CA VAL A 22 4.26 -5.75 1.59
C VAL A 22 3.77 -4.60 0.72
N LEU A 23 3.42 -4.90 -0.54
CA LEU A 23 2.78 -3.95 -1.43
C LEU A 23 1.28 -3.83 -1.09
N VAL A 24 0.85 -2.63 -0.72
CA VAL A 24 -0.55 -2.29 -0.47
C VAL A 24 -1.10 -1.54 -1.67
N SER A 25 -2.14 -2.10 -2.29
CA SER A 25 -2.86 -1.48 -3.40
C SER A 25 -4.34 -1.34 -3.01
N PRO A 26 -4.78 -0.14 -2.56
CA PRO A 26 -6.12 0.04 -1.95
C PRO A 26 -7.30 -0.33 -2.85
N HIS A 27 -7.12 -0.30 -4.17
CA HIS A 27 -8.16 -0.50 -5.17
C HIS A 27 -8.29 -1.95 -5.67
N ARG A 28 -7.57 -2.92 -5.08
CA ARG A 28 -7.48 -4.30 -5.60
C ARG A 28 -8.84 -5.00 -5.73
N THR A 29 -9.77 -4.75 -4.82
CA THR A 29 -11.10 -5.37 -4.77
C THR A 29 -12.15 -4.67 -5.65
N LYS A 30 -11.82 -3.51 -6.24
CA LYS A 30 -12.71 -2.79 -7.19
C LYS A 30 -12.62 -3.35 -8.62
N ARG A 31 -11.82 -4.39 -8.84
CA ARG A 31 -11.83 -5.12 -10.12
C ARG A 31 -13.16 -5.88 -10.21
N PRO A 32 -13.80 -5.90 -11.39
CA PRO A 32 -15.02 -6.67 -11.61
C PRO A 32 -14.77 -8.16 -11.34
#